data_AF-A0A7X4ASL9-F1
#
_entry.id   AF-A0A7X4ASL9-F1
#
_cell.length_a   1.000
_cell.length_b   1.000
_cell.length_c   1.000
_cell.angle_alpha   90.00
_cell.angle_beta   90.00
_cell.angle_gamma   90.00
#
_symmetry.space_group_name_H-M   'P 1'
#
loop_
_entity.id
_entity.type
_entity.pdbx_description
1 polymer ?
#
loop_
_entity_poly.entity_id
_entity_poly.type
_entity_poly.pdbx_seq_one_letter_code
_entity_poly.pdbx_strand_id
1 'polypeptide(L)'
;MSELGSVKEGAGPQAEYFENGNKKIERWSESGELHRVGGPALIEYFENGQVKTEQWYRHGKLHHDHGPAVIEYQEDRSEYHMERKKYYKDGLLHRNDGPADIAYTRIGLIRYAVWYNRGVMGHFEPEPDRDYIPDK
;
A
#
# COMPACT_ATOMS: atom_id res chain seq x y z
N MET A 1 28.31 -33.10 4.83
CA MET A 1 28.12 -32.52 3.48
C MET A 1 26.63 -32.44 3.26
N SER A 2 26.01 -31.29 3.52
CA SER A 2 24.59 -31.06 3.25
C SER A 2 24.46 -30.32 1.92
N GLU A 3 23.78 -30.96 0.99
CA GLU A 3 23.51 -30.46 -0.37
C GLU A 3 22.89 -29.06 -0.33
N LEU A 4 23.54 -28.13 -1.01
CA LEU A 4 22.99 -26.84 -1.41
C LEU A 4 21.89 -27.13 -2.44
N GLY A 5 20.65 -27.18 -1.97
CA GLY A 5 19.46 -27.23 -2.82
C GLY A 5 19.51 -26.05 -3.80
N SER A 6 19.69 -26.36 -5.08
CA SER A 6 19.67 -25.40 -6.17
C SER A 6 18.30 -24.72 -6.21
N VAL A 7 18.25 -23.43 -5.86
CA VAL A 7 17.06 -22.60 -6.03
C VAL A 7 16.89 -22.40 -7.53
N LYS A 8 15.99 -23.17 -8.14
CA LYS A 8 15.49 -22.86 -9.48
C LYS A 8 14.88 -21.46 -9.41
N GLU A 9 15.38 -20.53 -10.22
CA GLU A 9 14.75 -19.24 -10.49
C GLU A 9 13.34 -19.50 -11.06
N GLY A 10 12.36 -19.59 -10.17
CA GLY A 10 10.97 -19.78 -10.50
C GLY A 10 10.29 -18.42 -10.52
N ALA A 11 9.79 -18.02 -11.69
CA ALA A 11 8.99 -16.80 -11.94
C ALA A 11 7.60 -16.81 -11.25
N GLY A 12 7.49 -17.43 -10.08
CA GLY A 12 6.27 -17.52 -9.27
C GLY A 12 6.37 -16.66 -8.00
N PRO A 13 5.25 -16.44 -7.30
CA PRO A 13 5.28 -15.74 -6.02
C PRO A 13 6.13 -16.49 -5.00
N GLN A 14 6.91 -15.73 -4.22
CA GLN A 14 7.48 -16.22 -2.97
C GLN A 14 6.52 -15.87 -1.83
N ALA A 15 6.25 -16.83 -0.95
CA ALA A 15 5.34 -16.64 0.18
C ALA A 15 6.03 -17.01 1.50
N GLU A 16 5.70 -16.26 2.55
CA GLU A 16 6.06 -16.54 3.94
C GLU A 16 4.78 -16.71 4.75
N TYR A 17 4.83 -17.49 5.82
CA TYR A 17 3.68 -17.86 6.63
C TYR A 17 3.93 -17.58 8.12
N PHE A 18 2.86 -17.29 8.85
CA PHE A 18 2.86 -17.26 10.31
C PHE A 18 2.89 -18.70 10.87
N GLU A 19 3.16 -18.84 12.17
CA GLU A 19 3.17 -20.15 12.84
C GLU A 19 1.81 -20.85 12.80
N ASN A 20 0.72 -20.07 12.76
CA ASN A 20 -0.64 -20.58 12.61
C ASN A 20 -0.97 -21.09 11.19
N GLY A 21 -0.04 -20.99 10.25
CA GLY A 21 -0.20 -21.43 8.86
C GLY A 21 -0.84 -20.41 7.92
N ASN A 22 -1.29 -19.25 8.42
CA ASN A 22 -1.78 -18.18 7.55
C ASN A 22 -0.62 -17.53 6.79
N LYS A 23 -0.90 -17.05 5.57
CA LYS A 23 0.07 -16.26 4.82
C LYS A 23 0.44 -15.00 5.60
N LYS A 24 1.72 -14.66 5.56
CA LYS A 24 2.31 -13.46 6.16
C LYS A 24 2.69 -12.45 5.08
N ILE A 25 3.36 -12.92 4.02
CA ILE A 25 3.81 -12.11 2.90
C ILE A 25 3.66 -12.93 1.61
N GLU A 26 3.27 -12.27 0.52
CA GLU A 26 3.45 -12.75 -0.85
C GLU A 26 4.18 -11.70 -1.68
N ARG A 27 5.21 -12.09 -2.44
CA ARG A 27 5.99 -11.18 -3.28
C ARG A 27 6.29 -11.75 -4.67
N TRP A 28 6.23 -10.89 -5.66
CA TRP A 28 6.59 -11.14 -7.06
C TRP A 28 7.79 -10.29 -7.44
N SER A 29 8.75 -10.92 -8.10
CA SER A 29 9.98 -10.27 -8.54
C SER A 29 10.35 -10.66 -9.96
N GLU A 30 10.93 -9.72 -10.69
CA GLU A 30 11.55 -9.92 -12.00
C GLU A 30 12.99 -9.43 -11.91
N SER A 31 13.96 -10.25 -12.32
CA SER A 31 15.39 -9.91 -12.28
C SER A 31 15.90 -9.43 -10.91
N GLY A 32 15.34 -9.99 -9.82
CA GLY A 32 15.72 -9.64 -8.45
C GLY A 32 15.03 -8.39 -7.87
N GLU A 33 14.23 -7.68 -8.66
CA GLU A 33 13.49 -6.49 -8.22
C GLU A 33 11.99 -6.79 -8.08
N LEU A 34 11.31 -6.14 -7.13
CA LEU A 34 9.85 -6.25 -7.02
C LEU A 34 9.19 -5.78 -8.32
N HIS A 35 8.37 -6.65 -8.90
CA HIS A 35 7.68 -6.37 -10.16
C HIS A 35 6.48 -7.32 -10.29
N ARG A 36 5.33 -6.77 -10.69
CA ARG A 36 4.20 -7.58 -11.15
C ARG A 36 3.31 -6.81 -12.13
N VAL A 37 2.94 -7.44 -13.24
CA VAL A 37 1.94 -6.90 -14.16
C VAL A 37 0.54 -7.26 -13.68
N GLY A 38 -0.35 -6.27 -13.62
CA GLY A 38 -1.78 -6.47 -13.36
C GLY A 38 -2.18 -6.69 -11.89
N GLY A 39 -1.24 -6.63 -10.94
CA GLY A 39 -1.56 -6.77 -9.52
C GLY A 39 -0.42 -6.30 -8.60
N PRO A 40 -0.62 -6.34 -7.28
CA PRO A 40 0.40 -5.94 -6.32
C PRO A 40 1.59 -6.90 -6.37
N ALA A 41 2.79 -6.35 -6.36
CA ALA A 41 4.03 -7.10 -6.33
C ALA A 41 4.42 -7.51 -4.91
N LEU A 42 3.84 -6.88 -3.89
CA LEU A 42 4.00 -7.26 -2.49
C LEU A 42 2.64 -7.15 -1.79
N ILE A 43 2.25 -8.22 -1.10
CA ILE A 43 1.07 -8.26 -0.24
C ILE A 43 1.51 -8.71 1.14
N GLU A 44 1.18 -7.94 2.17
CA GLU A 44 1.36 -8.32 3.56
C GLU A 44 0.01 -8.63 4.20
N TYR A 45 -0.01 -9.57 5.13
CA TYR A 45 -1.22 -10.03 5.80
C TYR A 45 -1.12 -9.85 7.30
N PHE A 46 -2.26 -9.63 7.94
CA PHE A 46 -2.42 -9.82 9.38
C PHE A 46 -2.41 -11.31 9.72
N GLU A 47 -2.08 -11.63 10.97
CA GLU A 47 -2.03 -13.03 11.44
C GLU A 47 -3.41 -13.72 11.37
N ASN A 48 -4.50 -12.95 11.36
CA ASN A 48 -5.87 -13.43 11.14
C ASN A 48 -6.19 -13.76 9.67
N GLY A 49 -5.25 -13.54 8.74
CA GLY A 49 -5.38 -13.81 7.31
C GLY A 49 -5.96 -12.66 6.47
N GLN A 50 -6.38 -11.55 7.08
CA GLN A 50 -6.81 -10.35 6.34
C GLN A 50 -5.61 -9.65 5.71
N VAL A 51 -5.82 -8.98 4.57
CA VAL A 51 -4.78 -8.17 3.92
C VAL A 51 -4.47 -6.96 4.80
N LYS A 52 -3.17 -6.73 5.02
CA LYS A 52 -2.63 -5.60 5.76
C LYS A 52 -2.12 -4.52 4.81
N THR A 53 -1.33 -4.89 3.81
CA THR A 53 -0.86 -3.95 2.78
C THR A 53 -0.85 -4.60 1.41
N GLU A 54 -1.11 -3.79 0.39
CA GLU A 54 -0.92 -4.13 -1.01
C GLU A 54 -0.04 -3.07 -1.64
N GLN A 55 1.02 -3.49 -2.33
CA GLN A 55 1.99 -2.57 -2.92
C GLN A 55 2.32 -2.97 -4.35
N TRP A 56 2.21 -2.01 -5.27
CA TRP A 56 2.47 -2.19 -6.68
C TRP A 56 3.84 -1.65 -7.02
N TYR A 57 4.63 -2.49 -7.67
CA TYR A 57 5.99 -2.16 -8.08
C TYR A 57 6.20 -2.44 -9.58
N ARG A 58 6.97 -1.56 -10.21
CA ARG A 58 7.52 -1.75 -11.57
C ARG A 58 9.02 -1.48 -11.51
N HIS A 59 9.82 -2.52 -11.75
CA HIS A 59 11.29 -2.46 -11.68
C HIS A 59 11.79 -1.86 -10.35
N GLY A 60 11.33 -2.45 -9.24
CA GLY A 60 11.75 -2.06 -7.89
C GLY A 60 11.20 -0.74 -7.37
N LYS A 61 10.42 0.01 -8.16
CA LYS A 61 9.84 1.30 -7.74
C LYS A 61 8.33 1.21 -7.56
N LEU A 62 7.83 1.84 -6.50
CA LEU A 62 6.38 1.99 -6.27
C LEU A 62 5.74 2.71 -7.47
N HIS A 63 4.74 2.05 -8.07
CA HIS A 63 4.10 2.52 -9.28
C HIS A 63 2.76 1.82 -9.52
N HIS A 64 1.71 2.58 -9.88
CA HIS A 64 0.44 2.02 -10.36
C HIS A 64 -0.21 2.98 -11.36
N ASP A 65 -0.40 2.57 -12.62
CA ASP A 65 -0.91 3.45 -13.69
C ASP A 65 -2.38 3.87 -13.48
N HIS A 66 -3.17 3.00 -12.84
CA HIS A 66 -4.62 3.17 -12.71
C HIS A 66 -5.13 3.39 -11.27
N GLY A 67 -4.25 3.67 -10.30
CA GLY A 67 -4.64 3.63 -8.90
C GLY A 67 -3.54 3.97 -7.90
N PRO A 68 -3.78 3.77 -6.60
CA PRO A 68 -2.74 3.90 -5.59
C PRO A 68 -1.67 2.83 -5.78
N ALA A 69 -0.41 3.17 -5.53
CA ALA A 69 0.67 2.20 -5.51
C ALA A 69 0.82 1.51 -4.15
N VAL A 70 0.19 2.06 -3.10
CA VAL A 70 0.12 1.44 -1.77
C VAL A 70 -1.28 1.58 -1.23
N ILE A 71 -1.85 0.48 -0.76
CA ILE A 71 -3.07 0.44 0.06
C ILE A 71 -2.70 -0.21 1.39
N GLU A 72 -3.00 0.47 2.50
CA GLU A 72 -2.77 -0.01 3.86
C GLU A 72 -4.13 -0.15 4.56
N TYR A 73 -4.37 -1.30 5.16
CA TYR A 73 -5.55 -1.57 5.98
C TYR A 73 -5.16 -1.65 7.45
N GLN A 74 -6.05 -1.22 8.33
CA GLN A 74 -5.90 -1.44 9.77
C GLN A 74 -6.68 -2.68 10.16
N GLU A 75 -6.16 -3.41 11.14
CA GLU A 75 -6.89 -4.52 11.74
C GLU A 75 -8.12 -3.96 12.47
N ASP A 76 -9.26 -4.65 12.40
CA ASP A 76 -10.62 -4.26 12.84
C ASP A 76 -10.78 -3.81 14.32
N ARG A 77 -9.67 -3.61 15.04
CA ARG A 77 -9.60 -3.33 16.49
C ARG A 77 -9.52 -1.84 16.85
N SER A 78 -9.47 -0.91 15.90
CA SER A 78 -9.35 0.53 16.20
C SER A 78 -10.55 1.35 15.69
N GLU A 79 -11.00 2.33 16.48
CA GLU A 79 -12.02 3.31 16.08
C GLU A 79 -11.50 4.33 15.04
N TYR A 80 -10.19 4.34 14.77
CA TYR A 80 -9.51 5.46 14.12
C TYR A 80 -8.65 5.00 12.93
N HIS A 81 -9.26 5.18 11.74
CA HIS A 81 -8.81 4.80 10.38
C HIS A 81 -8.87 3.32 10.04
N MET A 82 -9.38 3.02 8.84
CA MET A 82 -9.43 1.65 8.31
C MET A 82 -8.60 1.47 7.04
N GLU A 83 -8.43 2.52 6.23
CA GLU A 83 -7.78 2.41 4.93
C GLU A 83 -6.93 3.66 4.66
N ARG A 84 -5.74 3.48 4.10
CA ARG A 84 -4.89 4.56 3.58
C ARG A 84 -4.43 4.23 2.17
N LYS A 85 -4.48 5.21 1.28
CA LYS A 85 -4.08 5.10 -0.13
C LYS A 85 -2.97 6.07 -0.43
N LYS A 86 -1.88 5.58 -1.03
CA LYS A 86 -0.78 6.42 -1.50
C LYS A 86 -0.52 6.25 -2.98
N TYR A 87 -0.30 7.36 -3.66
CA TYR A 87 -0.04 7.46 -5.08
C TYR A 87 1.41 7.83 -5.31
N TYR A 88 2.06 7.11 -6.22
CA TYR A 88 3.46 7.27 -6.52
C TYR A 88 3.67 7.40 -8.02
N LYS A 89 4.66 8.21 -8.39
CA LYS A 89 5.21 8.30 -9.74
C LYS A 89 6.73 8.25 -9.66
N ASP A 90 7.33 7.30 -10.38
CA ASP A 90 8.77 7.04 -10.36
C ASP A 90 9.33 6.77 -8.94
N GLY A 91 8.53 6.14 -8.08
CA GLY A 91 8.89 5.85 -6.68
C GLY A 91 8.74 7.04 -5.71
N LEU A 92 8.27 8.20 -6.16
CA LEU A 92 8.04 9.38 -5.33
C LEU A 92 6.55 9.61 -5.12
N LEU A 93 6.15 10.01 -3.90
CA LEU A 93 4.76 10.43 -3.62
C LEU A 93 4.38 11.56 -4.58
N HIS A 94 3.36 11.33 -5.40
CA HIS A 94 2.93 12.27 -6.42
C HIS A 94 1.57 11.88 -6.98
N ARG A 95 0.73 12.88 -7.23
CA ARG A 95 -0.52 12.73 -7.97
C ARG A 95 -0.88 14.07 -8.62
N ASN A 96 -1.25 14.04 -9.90
CA ASN A 96 -1.52 15.26 -10.68
C ASN A 96 -2.90 15.87 -10.38
N ASP A 97 -3.88 15.03 -10.03
CA ASP A 97 -5.31 15.35 -10.04
C ASP A 97 -5.95 15.22 -8.66
N GLY A 98 -5.15 15.17 -7.59
CA GLY A 98 -5.66 15.01 -6.25
C GLY A 98 -4.57 14.74 -5.21
N PRO A 99 -4.98 14.41 -3.97
CA PRO A 99 -4.05 14.07 -2.91
C PRO A 99 -3.32 12.76 -3.22
N ALA A 100 -2.01 12.78 -2.96
CA ALA A 100 -1.14 11.63 -3.14
C ALA A 100 -1.10 10.72 -1.90
N ASP A 101 -1.56 11.19 -0.75
CA ASP A 101 -1.72 10.40 0.47
C ASP A 101 -3.08 10.71 1.08
N ILE A 102 -3.93 9.69 1.23
CA ILE A 102 -5.30 9.83 1.70
C ILE A 102 -5.54 8.78 2.76
N ALA A 103 -6.03 9.17 3.92
CA ALA A 103 -6.48 8.24 4.93
C ALA A 103 -7.98 8.38 5.16
N TYR A 104 -8.64 7.24 5.34
CA TYR A 104 -10.08 7.14 5.53
C TYR A 104 -10.39 6.61 6.94
N THR A 105 -11.44 7.17 7.54
CA THR A 105 -12.07 6.68 8.77
C THR A 105 -12.72 5.31 8.56
N ARG A 106 -13.17 4.67 9.64
CA ARG A 106 -13.89 3.38 9.58
C ARG A 106 -15.18 3.41 8.77
N ILE A 107 -15.82 4.57 8.68
CA ILE A 107 -17.06 4.77 7.91
C ILE A 107 -16.80 5.29 6.50
N GLY A 108 -15.54 5.28 6.03
CA GLY A 108 -15.18 5.67 4.66
C GLY A 108 -15.06 7.18 4.41
N LEU A 109 -15.21 8.02 5.44
CA LEU A 109 -14.95 9.46 5.31
C LEU A 109 -13.45 9.74 5.27
N ILE A 110 -13.03 10.77 4.51
CA ILE A 110 -11.64 11.24 4.50
C ILE A 110 -11.29 11.78 5.87
N ARG A 111 -10.25 11.23 6.49
CA ARG A 111 -9.65 11.76 7.72
C ARG A 111 -8.52 12.76 7.45
N TYR A 112 -7.78 12.56 6.38
CA TYR A 112 -6.91 13.60 5.84
C TYR A 112 -6.55 13.29 4.39
N ALA A 113 -6.13 14.33 3.70
CA ALA A 113 -5.62 14.31 2.34
C ALA A 113 -4.35 15.17 2.26
N VAL A 114 -3.32 14.66 1.60
CA VAL A 114 -2.04 15.36 1.43
C VAL A 114 -1.62 15.34 -0.03
N TRP A 115 -1.28 16.51 -0.55
CA TRP A 115 -0.81 16.70 -1.92
C TRP A 115 0.70 16.70 -1.93
N TYR A 116 1.26 15.89 -2.82
CA TYR A 116 2.69 15.83 -3.06
C TYR A 116 2.99 16.06 -4.53
N ASN A 117 4.08 16.77 -4.80
CA ASN A 117 4.67 16.87 -6.13
C ASN A 117 6.09 16.31 -6.09
N ARG A 118 6.28 15.10 -6.63
CA ARG A 118 7.58 14.40 -6.69
C ARG A 118 8.26 14.32 -5.32
N GLY A 119 7.49 13.91 -4.31
CA GLY A 119 7.95 13.74 -2.92
C GLY A 119 7.92 15.02 -2.09
N VAL A 120 7.67 16.19 -2.67
CA VAL A 120 7.57 17.45 -1.93
C VAL A 120 6.12 17.69 -1.51
N MET A 121 5.87 17.79 -0.20
CA MET A 121 4.57 18.13 0.35
C MET A 121 4.17 19.56 -0.03
N GLY A 122 2.97 19.72 -0.59
CA GLY A 122 2.44 21.03 -0.99
C GLY A 122 1.28 21.50 -0.12
N HIS A 123 0.29 20.65 0.10
CA HIS A 123 -0.94 20.98 0.83
C HIS A 123 -1.36 19.82 1.73
N PHE A 124 -1.96 20.16 2.88
CA PHE A 124 -2.56 19.23 3.82
C PHE A 124 -3.97 19.69 4.14
N GLU A 125 -4.92 18.77 3.99
CA GLU A 125 -6.31 18.95 4.35
C GLU A 125 -6.66 17.89 5.42
N PRO A 126 -6.92 18.30 6.67
CA PRO A 126 -7.42 17.38 7.70
C PRO A 126 -8.90 17.04 7.46
N GLU A 127 -9.44 16.11 8.25
CA GLU A 127 -10.88 15.85 8.32
C GLU A 127 -11.60 17.19 8.51
N PRO A 128 -12.61 17.52 7.67
CA PRO A 128 -13.37 18.73 7.87
C PRO A 128 -13.99 18.71 9.27
N ASP A 129 -13.84 19.81 9.99
CA ASP A 129 -14.44 19.97 11.31
C ASP A 129 -15.95 19.81 11.16
N ARG A 130 -16.50 18.76 11.79
CA ARG A 130 -17.92 18.41 11.68
C ARG A 130 -18.83 19.47 12.32
N ASP A 131 -18.24 20.37 13.10
CA ASP A 131 -18.92 21.47 13.79
C ASP A 131 -18.72 22.84 13.09
N TYR A 132 -18.00 22.91 11.97
CA TYR A 132 -17.85 24.16 11.21
C TYR A 132 -19.11 24.48 10.40
N ILE A 133 -19.96 25.34 10.96
CA ILE A 133 -21.03 26.03 10.23
C ILE A 133 -20.43 27.36 9.74
N PRO A 134 -20.21 27.56 8.42
CA PRO A 134 -19.75 28.86 7.93
C PRO A 134 -20.82 29.92 8.20
N ASP A 135 -20.43 31.01 8.86
CA ASP A 135 -21.29 32.18 9.02
C ASP A 135 -21.68 32.70 7.61
N LYS A 136 -22.99 32.86 7.41
CA LYS A 136 -23.58 33.40 6.17
C LYS A 136 -23.42 34.91 6.06
#